data_AF-A0A2E5E388-F1
#
_entry.id   AF-A0A2E5E388-F1
#
_cell.length_a   1.000
_cell.length_b   1.000
_cell.length_c   1.000
_cell.angle_alpha   90.00
_cell.angle_beta   90.00
_cell.angle_gamma   90.00
#
_symmetry.space_group_name_H-M   'P 1'
#
loop_
_entity.id
_entity.type
_entity.pdbx_description
1 polymer ?
#
loop_
_entity_poly.entity_id
_entity_poly.type
_entity_poly.pdbx_seq_one_letter_code
_entity_poly.pdbx_strand_id
1 'polypeptide(L)'
;MRDKKEQFRRSVQLIESAQPLQAKIWLLRMIEDDRFDDAVAVLDAMRERSASRIIREFNSAQEMELAGKLLESLGRYGTSQDSPDALESLSRVSGTDKSGFAP
;
A
#
# COMPACT_ATOMS: atom_id res chain seq x y z
N MET A 1 11.89 -2.51 21.95
CA MET A 1 11.18 -2.66 20.65
C MET A 1 9.71 -3.09 20.80
N ARG A 2 9.32 -3.88 21.82
CA ARG A 2 7.90 -4.21 22.10
C ARG A 2 7.02 -2.97 22.32
N ASP A 3 7.54 -1.97 23.00
CA ASP A 3 6.80 -0.76 23.38
C ASP A 3 6.39 0.08 22.17
N LYS A 4 7.27 0.25 21.18
CA LYS A 4 6.99 1.00 19.95
C LYS A 4 5.91 0.33 19.11
N LYS A 5 5.93 -1.01 19.00
CA LYS A 5 4.90 -1.76 18.25
C LYS A 5 3.53 -1.65 18.91
N GLU A 6 3.49 -1.63 20.24
CA GLU A 6 2.24 -1.49 20.98
C GLU A 6 1.69 -0.06 20.93
N GLN A 7 2.56 0.94 21.03
CA GLN A 7 2.19 2.34 20.80
C GLN A 7 1.61 2.53 19.40
N PHE A 8 2.27 1.98 18.37
CA PHE A 8 1.76 2.01 16.99
C PHE A 8 0.37 1.39 16.87
N ARG A 9 0.15 0.19 17.41
CA ARG A 9 -1.17 -0.46 17.40
C ARG A 9 -2.26 0.38 18.06
N ARG A 10 -1.95 1.02 19.19
CA ARG A 10 -2.89 1.92 19.87
C ARG A 10 -3.19 3.16 19.04
N SER A 11 -2.18 3.73 18.39
CA SER A 11 -2.37 4.86 17.46
C SER A 11 -3.26 4.49 16.28
N VAL A 12 -3.04 3.33 15.66
CA VAL A 12 -3.89 2.82 14.57
C VAL A 12 -5.34 2.67 15.03
N GLN A 13 -5.58 2.03 16.19
CA GLN A 13 -6.93 1.87 16.73
C GLN A 13 -7.60 3.21 17.04
N LEU A 14 -6.86 4.17 17.59
CA LEU A 14 -7.37 5.49 17.89
C LEU A 14 -7.76 6.26 16.63
N ILE A 15 -6.93 6.20 15.58
CA ILE A 15 -7.19 6.83 14.28
C ILE A 15 -8.38 6.15 13.60
N GLU A 16 -8.45 4.82 13.62
CA GLU A 16 -9.54 4.05 13.02
C GLU A 16 -10.88 4.27 13.71
N SER A 17 -10.87 4.51 15.03
CA SER A 17 -12.09 4.78 15.82
C SER A 17 -12.57 6.22 15.72
N ALA A 18 -11.75 7.13 15.19
CA ALA A 18 -12.11 8.53 15.06
C ALA A 18 -13.06 8.78 13.88
N GLN A 19 -13.68 9.97 13.86
CA GLN A 19 -14.43 10.40 12.68
C GLN A 19 -13.49 10.53 11.47
N PRO A 20 -13.95 10.21 10.25
CA PRO A 20 -13.11 10.23 9.05
C PRO A 20 -12.37 11.54 8.83
N LEU A 21 -13.05 12.68 9.04
CA LEU A 21 -12.46 14.01 8.92
C LEU A 21 -11.32 14.24 9.93
N GLN A 22 -11.50 13.78 11.17
CA GLN A 22 -10.49 13.91 12.22
C GLN A 22 -9.27 13.03 11.92
N ALA A 23 -9.49 11.81 11.45
CA ALA A 23 -8.43 10.91 11.04
C ALA A 23 -7.64 11.47 9.85
N LYS A 24 -8.29 12.11 8.87
CA LYS A 24 -7.61 12.85 7.80
C LYS A 24 -6.69 13.93 8.38
N ILE A 25 -7.19 14.77 9.30
CA ILE A 25 -6.38 15.86 9.88
C ILE A 25 -5.12 15.30 10.54
N TRP A 26 -5.23 14.18 11.25
CA TRP A 26 -4.07 13.53 11.86
C TRP A 26 -3.09 12.97 10.83
N LEU A 27 -3.56 12.36 9.74
CA LEU A 27 -2.70 11.90 8.65
C LEU A 27 -1.99 13.06 7.94
N LEU A 28 -2.71 14.15 7.66
CA LEU A 28 -2.11 15.35 7.07
C LEU A 28 -1.02 15.92 7.97
N ARG A 29 -1.26 15.98 9.28
CA ARG A 29 -0.23 16.43 10.24
C ARG A 29 1.01 15.53 10.23
N MET A 30 0.84 14.21 10.13
CA MET A 30 1.99 13.30 9.98
C MET A 30 2.79 13.61 8.71
N ILE A 31 2.10 13.88 7.60
CA ILE A 31 2.74 14.21 6.32
C ILE A 31 3.48 15.56 6.42
N GLU A 32 2.86 16.56 7.06
CA GLU A 32 3.48 17.87 7.32
C GLU A 32 4.73 17.75 8.21
N ASP A 33 4.74 16.79 9.14
CA ASP A 33 5.87 16.48 10.03
C ASP A 33 6.94 15.59 9.36
N ASP A 34 6.93 15.45 8.02
CA ASP A 34 7.85 14.59 7.23
C ASP A 34 7.71 13.08 7.54
N ARG A 35 6.59 12.66 8.13
CA ARG A 35 6.29 11.27 8.52
C ARG A 35 5.33 10.60 7.54
N PHE A 36 5.63 10.71 6.26
CA PHE A 36 4.79 10.13 5.20
C PHE A 36 4.70 8.59 5.31
N ASP A 37 5.82 7.90 5.54
CA ASP A 37 5.84 6.44 5.70
C ASP A 37 4.99 5.96 6.88
N ASP A 38 4.97 6.71 7.99
CA ASP A 38 4.12 6.38 9.14
C ASP A 38 2.64 6.53 8.79
N ALA A 39 2.27 7.55 8.02
CA ALA A 39 0.89 7.75 7.55
C ALA A 39 0.43 6.60 6.65
N VAL A 40 1.31 6.13 5.75
CA VAL A 40 1.07 4.94 4.92
C VAL A 40 0.92 3.70 5.80
N ALA A 41 1.84 3.47 6.74
CA ALA A 41 1.79 2.32 7.64
C ALA A 41 0.52 2.30 8.50
N VAL A 42 0.04 3.46 8.94
CA VAL A 42 -1.23 3.57 9.68
C VAL A 42 -2.43 3.19 8.80
N LEU A 43 -2.46 3.63 7.55
CA LEU A 43 -3.51 3.30 6.58
C LEU A 43 -3.49 1.81 6.17
N ASP A 44 -2.30 1.22 6.04
CA ASP A 44 -2.12 -0.20 5.75
C ASP A 44 -2.58 -1.08 6.92
N ALA A 45 -2.26 -0.67 8.15
CA ALA A 45 -2.56 -1.43 9.35
C ALA A 45 -4.04 -1.38 9.79
N MET A 46 -4.85 -0.48 9.24
CA MET A 46 -6.29 -0.39 9.54
C MET A 46 -7.13 -1.18 8.55
N ARG A 47 -8.44 -1.31 8.81
CA ARG A 47 -9.34 -2.00 7.87
C ARG A 47 -9.50 -1.19 6.58
N GLU A 48 -9.52 -1.88 5.45
CA GLU A 48 -9.69 -1.27 4.11
C GLU A 48 -10.88 -0.31 4.03
N ARG A 49 -12.02 -0.67 4.63
CA ARG A 49 -13.21 0.21 4.67
C ARG A 49 -12.96 1.51 5.43
N SER A 50 -12.21 1.46 6.53
CA SER A 50 -11.87 2.62 7.35
C SER A 50 -10.89 3.53 6.58
N ALA A 51 -9.83 2.95 6.01
CA ALA A 51 -8.88 3.67 5.15
C ALA A 51 -9.61 4.36 3.98
N SER A 52 -10.47 3.62 3.27
CA SER A 52 -11.26 4.16 2.16
C SER A 52 -12.19 5.30 2.58
N ARG A 53 -12.78 5.24 3.78
CA ARG A 53 -13.60 6.33 4.33
C ARG A 53 -12.75 7.57 4.58
N ILE A 54 -11.56 7.42 5.15
CA ILE A 54 -10.68 8.54 5.46
C ILE A 54 -10.14 9.19 4.19
N ILE A 55 -9.69 8.39 3.21
CA ILE A 55 -9.19 8.88 1.92
C ILE A 55 -10.24 9.70 1.16
N ARG A 56 -11.53 9.35 1.28
CA ARG A 56 -12.62 10.14 0.66
C ARG A 56 -12.82 11.54 1.24
N GLU A 57 -12.25 11.84 2.41
CA GLU A 57 -12.33 13.17 3.03
C GLU A 57 -11.30 14.17 2.46
N PHE A 58 -10.38 13.70 1.62
CA PHE A 58 -9.40 14.52 0.89
C PHE A 58 -10.11 15.15 -0.31
N ASN A 59 -10.39 16.45 -0.25
CA ASN A 59 -11.29 17.13 -1.19
C ASN A 59 -10.63 18.30 -1.93
N SER A 60 -9.51 18.82 -1.44
CA SER A 60 -8.77 19.90 -2.10
C SER A 60 -7.82 19.34 -3.15
N ALA A 61 -7.46 20.13 -4.17
CA ALA A 61 -6.54 19.68 -5.22
C ALA A 61 -5.19 19.15 -4.66
N GLN A 62 -4.63 19.84 -3.67
CA GLN A 62 -3.39 19.42 -2.99
C GLN A 62 -3.60 18.12 -2.18
N GLU A 63 -4.74 18.01 -1.49
CA GLU A 63 -5.10 16.80 -0.73
C GLU A 63 -5.29 15.60 -1.66
N MET A 64 -5.90 15.77 -2.83
CA MET A 64 -6.09 14.70 -3.81
C MET A 64 -4.75 14.16 -4.33
N GLU A 65 -3.76 15.04 -4.54
CA GLU A 65 -2.41 14.61 -4.92
C GLU A 65 -1.76 13.76 -3.81
N LEU A 66 -1.89 14.20 -2.55
CA LEU A 66 -1.39 13.45 -1.39
C LEU A 66 -2.11 12.10 -1.23
N ALA A 67 -3.43 12.08 -1.39
CA ALA A 67 -4.21 10.85 -1.37
C ALA A 67 -3.75 9.87 -2.47
N GLY A 68 -3.46 10.38 -3.67
CA GLY A 68 -2.89 9.59 -4.76
C GLY A 68 -1.54 8.97 -4.38
N LYS A 69 -0.64 9.75 -3.78
CA LYS A 69 0.67 9.27 -3.30
C LYS A 69 0.52 8.20 -2.19
N LEU A 70 -0.42 8.39 -1.26
CA LEU A 70 -0.72 7.42 -0.20
C LEU A 70 -1.23 6.11 -0.80
N LEU A 71 -2.18 6.17 -1.74
CA LEU A 71 -2.74 5.00 -2.42
C LEU A 71 -1.70 4.26 -3.26
N GLU A 72 -0.83 4.97 -3.98
CA GLU A 72 0.26 4.37 -4.73
C GLU A 72 1.22 3.61 -3.80
N SER A 73 1.54 4.21 -2.65
CA SER A 73 2.41 3.60 -1.65
C SER A 73 1.75 2.34 -1.05
N LEU A 74 0.47 2.42 -0.68
CA LEU A 74 -0.30 1.26 -0.21
C LEU A 74 -0.33 0.13 -1.25
N GLY A 75 -0.46 0.46 -2.54
CA GLY A 75 -0.39 -0.52 -3.63
C GLY A 75 0.98 -1.21 -3.74
N ARG A 76 2.08 -0.49 -3.47
CA ARG A 76 3.43 -1.07 -3.42
C ARG A 76 3.64 -1.98 -2.21
N TYR A 77 3.06 -1.62 -1.06
CA TYR A 77 3.05 -2.49 0.13
C TYR A 77 2.18 -3.75 -0.07
N GLY A 78 1.04 -3.63 -0.74
CA GLY A 78 0.13 -4.75 -1.07
C GLY A 78 0.61 -5.67 -2.19
N THR A 79 1.55 -5.24 -3.04
CA THR A 79 2.19 -6.08 -4.07
C THR A 79 3.51 -6.69 -3.62
N SER A 80 3.94 -6.43 -2.38
CA SER A 80 5.11 -7.05 -1.77
C SER A 80 4.74 -8.30 -0.94
N GLN A 81 3.98 -9.21 -1.55
CA GLN A 81 4.21 -10.65 -1.38
C GLN A 81 4.38 -11.23 -2.79
N ASP A 82 5.64 -11.51 -3.13
CA ASP A 82 6.08 -12.56 -4.05
C ASP A 82 5.17 -12.89 -5.25
N SER A 83 5.57 -12.45 -6.43
CA SER A 83 5.46 -13.26 -7.64
C SER A 83 6.44 -12.78 -8.71
N PRO A 84 7.71 -13.21 -8.66
CA PRO A 84 8.59 -13.21 -9.83
C PRO A 84 8.18 -14.28 -10.88
N ASP A 85 7.11 -15.05 -10.67
CA ASP A 85 6.76 -16.25 -11.46
C ASP A 85 5.85 -16.00 -12.68
N ALA A 86 5.72 -14.76 -13.17
CA ALA A 86 4.97 -14.50 -14.42
C ALA A 86 5.86 -14.49 -15.68
N LEU A 87 7.19 -14.44 -15.53
CA LEU A 87 8.12 -14.22 -16.64
C LEU A 87 8.89 -15.46 -17.12
N GLU A 88 8.83 -16.62 -16.43
CA GLU A 88 9.57 -17.83 -16.84
C GLU A 88 8.73 -18.89 -17.58
N SER A 89 7.40 -18.80 -17.60
CA SER A 89 6.54 -19.82 -18.23
C SER A 89 6.35 -19.68 -19.76
N LEU A 90 6.83 -18.60 -20.39
CA LEU A 90 6.67 -18.38 -21.83
C LEU A 90 7.96 -18.57 -22.66
N SER A 91 9.11 -18.83 -22.02
CA SER A 91 10.40 -18.95 -22.73
C SER A 91 10.84 -20.39 -23.02
N ARG A 92 10.19 -21.43 -22.46
CA ARG A 92 10.63 -22.83 -22.60
C ARG A 92 9.96 -23.69 -23.70
N VAL A 93 9.01 -23.18 -24.49
CA VAL A 93 8.31 -24.04 -25.48
C VAL A 93 8.47 -23.60 -26.95
N SER A 94 9.32 -22.63 -27.24
CA SER A 94 9.68 -22.29 -28.63
C SER A 94 11.14 -22.59 -28.91
N GLY A 95 11.43 -23.83 -29.28
CA GLY A 95 12.71 -24.17 -29.91
C GLY A 95 13.09 -25.63 -29.75
N THR A 96 13.55 -26.22 -30.86
CA THR A 96 14.09 -27.58 -31.05
C THR A 96 13.01 -28.64 -31.34
N ASP A 97 13.05 -29.41 -32.43
CA ASP A 97 13.97 -29.44 -33.56
C ASP A 97 13.32 -30.27 -34.67
N LYS A 98 13.28 -29.74 -35.90
CA LYS A 98 13.16 -30.54 -37.11
C LYS A 98 14.58 -31.00 -37.46
N SER A 99 14.93 -32.26 -37.25
CA SER A 99 16.00 -32.92 -38.02
C SER A 99 16.00 -34.45 -37.89
N GLY A 100 16.34 -35.10 -39.01
CA GLY A 100 16.76 -36.51 -39.13
C GLY A 100 15.59 -37.47 -39.32
N PHE A 101 15.22 -37.94 -40.53
CA PHE A 101 16.02 -38.55 -41.59
C PHE A 101 17.06 -39.55 -41.08
N ALA A 102 16.80 -40.85 -41.25
CA ALA A 102 17.68 -41.85 -41.86
C ALA A 102 16.97 -43.24 -41.84
N PRO A 103 17.55 -44.27 -42.49
CA PRO A 103 17.19 -44.77 -43.82
C PRO A 103 16.35 -46.07 -43.80
#